data_AF-A0AAW8BWU8-F1
#
_entry.id   AF-A0AAW8BWU8-F1
#
_cell.length_a   1.000
_cell.length_b   1.000
_cell.length_c   1.000
_cell.angle_alpha   90.00
_cell.angle_beta   90.00
_cell.angle_gamma   90.00
#
_symmetry.space_group_name_H-M   'P 1'
#
loop_
_entity.id
_entity.type
_entity.pdbx_description
1 polymer ?
#
loop_
_entity_poly.entity_id
_entity_poly.type
_entity_poly.pdbx_seq_one_letter_code
_entity_poly.pdbx_strand_id
1 'polypeptide(L)'
;MVNTTENPNLTTIPDEAEVWLILAENVTDIATKIPSSPTADLAALGWEFTGMIDDKKGIPLDPTIEVKEYDAFGRPRFRIKLRKGALKTGFTALEMNSTTRKIVLPGSAPNKIGAPKDVQVYVLYRFVDEDRATVWVQLTKCPVELKGHGGIVDGELSWAELTVHHTTDANGDIFQVVDASTDDVVKTFTIAAGVSAYTATVDGSTSASITAKTKAALQAALRALSTVQALPTPGVTVDGPDGGPLVATFTGPVTTVSAAGTGGTVTVA
;
A
#
# COMPACT_ATOMS: atom_id res chain seq x y z
N MET A 1 -12.90 33.81 -0.38
CA MET A 1 -12.94 32.40 0.03
C MET A 1 -12.80 31.58 -1.22
N VAL A 2 -11.72 30.83 -1.36
CA VAL A 2 -11.60 29.86 -2.47
C VAL A 2 -12.56 28.74 -2.09
N ASN A 3 -13.55 28.49 -2.95
CA ASN A 3 -14.40 27.31 -2.83
C ASN A 3 -13.46 26.12 -3.01
N THR A 4 -13.12 25.41 -1.94
CA THR A 4 -12.29 24.20 -2.02
C THR A 4 -13.14 23.15 -2.69
N THR A 5 -13.02 23.04 -4.01
CA THR A 5 -13.51 21.88 -4.75
C THR A 5 -12.86 20.65 -4.14
N GLU A 6 -13.68 19.76 -3.58
CA GLU A 6 -13.22 18.44 -3.15
C GLU A 6 -12.44 17.80 -4.30
N ASN A 7 -11.24 17.29 -4.03
CA ASN A 7 -10.46 16.62 -5.05
C ASN A 7 -10.71 15.11 -4.95
N PRO A 8 -11.67 14.56 -5.72
CA PRO A 8 -12.01 13.14 -5.63
C PRO A 8 -10.82 12.22 -5.88
N ASN A 9 -9.82 12.68 -6.65
CA ASN A 9 -8.62 11.89 -6.95
C ASN A 9 -7.67 11.73 -5.75
N LEU A 10 -7.82 12.54 -4.70
CA LEU A 10 -7.01 12.47 -3.47
C LEU A 10 -7.79 11.89 -2.28
N THR A 11 -9.05 11.55 -2.47
CA THR A 11 -9.89 10.97 -1.43
C THR A 11 -9.90 9.46 -1.61
N THR A 12 -9.45 8.72 -0.57
CA THR A 12 -9.54 7.27 -0.55
C THR A 12 -10.88 6.84 0.03
N ILE A 13 -11.68 6.10 -0.74
CA ILE A 13 -12.95 5.54 -0.32
C ILE A 13 -12.92 4.05 -0.68
N PRO A 14 -12.41 3.18 0.19
CA PRO A 14 -12.32 1.76 -0.13
C PRO A 14 -13.72 1.12 -0.11
N ASP A 15 -14.01 0.30 -1.11
CA ASP A 15 -15.17 -0.58 -1.14
C ASP A 15 -15.02 -1.76 -0.18
N GLU A 16 -13.77 -2.21 0.01
CA GLU A 16 -13.44 -3.34 0.87
C GLU A 16 -12.17 -3.06 1.69
N ALA A 17 -12.18 -3.51 2.95
CA ALA A 17 -11.03 -3.47 3.83
C ALA A 17 -10.85 -4.81 4.54
N GLU A 18 -9.62 -5.29 4.54
CA GLU A 18 -9.26 -6.61 5.05
C GLU A 18 -8.11 -6.53 6.05
N VAL A 19 -8.12 -7.45 7.02
CA VAL A 19 -7.03 -7.63 7.97
C VAL A 19 -6.40 -9.00 7.83
N TRP A 20 -5.09 -8.98 7.68
CA TRP A 20 -4.26 -10.16 7.59
C TRP A 20 -3.21 -10.13 8.69
N LEU A 21 -2.86 -11.30 9.22
CA LEU A 21 -1.88 -11.39 10.28
C LEU A 21 -0.93 -12.58 10.15
N ILE A 22 0.24 -12.44 10.75
CA ILE A 22 1.18 -13.53 10.98
C ILE A 22 1.66 -13.42 12.43
N LEU A 23 1.69 -14.55 13.14
CA LEU A 23 2.34 -14.59 14.45
C LEU A 23 3.83 -14.31 14.29
N ALA A 24 4.41 -13.45 15.13
CA ALA A 24 5.79 -13.03 15.00
C ALA A 24 6.80 -14.19 15.08
N GLU A 25 6.45 -15.29 15.77
CA GLU A 25 7.27 -16.51 15.83
C GLU A 25 7.41 -17.24 14.48
N ASN A 26 6.50 -16.99 13.54
CA ASN A 26 6.50 -17.57 12.20
C ASN A 26 7.19 -16.67 11.17
N VAL A 27 7.79 -15.55 11.59
CA VAL A 27 8.45 -14.57 10.70
C VAL A 27 9.91 -14.43 11.10
N THR A 28 10.81 -14.95 10.27
CA THR A 28 12.25 -14.73 10.42
C THR A 28 12.67 -13.36 9.89
N ASP A 29 12.12 -12.96 8.75
CA ASP A 29 12.38 -11.67 8.10
C ASP A 29 11.08 -11.15 7.46
N ILE A 30 10.62 -9.99 7.95
CA ILE A 30 9.39 -9.36 7.49
C ILE A 30 9.50 -8.88 6.04
N ALA A 31 10.70 -8.52 5.56
CA ALA A 31 10.89 -8.03 4.20
C ALA A 31 10.46 -9.08 3.16
N THR A 32 10.60 -10.37 3.47
CA THR A 32 10.16 -11.49 2.62
C THR A 32 8.64 -11.68 2.56
N LYS A 33 7.89 -11.00 3.43
CA LYS A 33 6.44 -11.07 3.54
C LYS A 33 5.74 -9.86 2.93
N ILE A 34 6.49 -8.83 2.56
CA ILE A 34 5.96 -7.64 1.91
C ILE A 34 5.59 -8.02 0.47
N PRO A 35 4.31 -7.85 0.06
CA PRO A 35 3.91 -8.20 -1.29
C PRO A 35 4.54 -7.24 -2.30
N SER A 36 4.85 -7.75 -3.49
CA SER A 36 5.39 -6.94 -4.58
C SER A 36 4.35 -6.07 -5.27
N SER A 37 3.06 -6.35 -5.06
CA SER A 37 1.93 -5.57 -5.56
C SER A 37 0.76 -5.63 -4.58
N PRO A 38 -0.14 -4.64 -4.56
CA PRO A 38 -1.28 -4.64 -3.64
C PRO A 38 -2.31 -5.74 -3.94
N THR A 39 -2.25 -6.34 -5.13
CA THR A 39 -3.11 -7.45 -5.59
C THR A 39 -2.46 -8.83 -5.45
N ALA A 40 -1.25 -8.91 -4.88
CA ALA A 40 -0.55 -10.17 -4.70
C ALA A 40 -1.34 -11.16 -3.82
N ASP A 41 -1.08 -12.46 -4.02
CA ASP A 41 -1.63 -13.51 -3.18
C ASP A 41 -0.96 -13.49 -1.79
N LEU A 42 -1.66 -12.87 -0.83
CA LEU A 42 -1.20 -12.74 0.55
C LEU A 42 -1.09 -14.09 1.26
N ALA A 43 -1.98 -15.04 0.96
CA ALA A 43 -1.94 -16.38 1.55
C ALA A 43 -0.71 -17.15 1.08
N ALA A 44 -0.30 -17.01 -0.19
CA ALA A 44 0.94 -17.59 -0.71
C ALA A 44 2.19 -17.01 -0.03
N LEU A 45 2.14 -15.75 0.42
CA LEU A 45 3.20 -15.13 1.23
C LEU A 45 3.15 -15.59 2.71
N GLY A 46 2.13 -16.34 3.11
CA GLY A 46 1.96 -16.88 4.46
C GLY A 46 1.17 -15.96 5.41
N TRP A 47 0.50 -14.94 4.88
CA TRP A 47 -0.45 -14.14 5.65
C TRP A 47 -1.73 -14.95 5.92
N GLU A 48 -2.20 -14.90 7.16
CA GLU A 48 -3.44 -15.56 7.56
C GLU A 48 -4.58 -14.54 7.58
N PHE A 49 -5.67 -14.85 6.88
CA PHE A 49 -6.84 -13.99 6.87
C PHE A 49 -7.50 -13.97 8.25
N THR A 50 -7.75 -12.76 8.77
CA THR A 50 -8.30 -12.56 10.12
C THR A 50 -9.82 -12.35 10.08
N GLY A 51 -10.36 -11.91 8.94
CA GLY A 51 -11.77 -11.65 8.73
C GLY A 51 -12.01 -10.33 8.01
N MET A 52 -13.24 -10.15 7.52
CA MET A 52 -13.72 -8.88 7.01
C MET A 52 -13.96 -7.89 8.14
N ILE A 53 -13.71 -6.61 7.87
CA ILE A 53 -13.82 -5.54 8.86
C ILE A 53 -15.27 -5.09 8.97
N ASP A 54 -15.68 -4.71 10.19
CA ASP A 54 -16.94 -4.01 10.42
C ASP A 54 -16.97 -2.71 9.60
N ASP A 55 -17.88 -2.64 8.64
CA ASP A 55 -18.06 -1.53 7.69
C ASP A 55 -18.26 -0.17 8.37
N LYS A 56 -18.78 -0.16 9.60
CA LYS A 56 -19.01 1.08 10.36
C LYS A 56 -17.79 1.52 11.18
N LYS A 57 -16.98 0.57 11.65
CA LYS A 57 -15.80 0.88 12.48
C LYS A 57 -14.53 1.05 11.65
N GLY A 58 -14.42 0.35 10.52
CA GLY A 58 -13.23 0.33 9.68
C GLY A 58 -11.96 -0.06 10.44
N ILE A 59 -10.81 0.43 9.96
CA ILE A 59 -9.52 0.33 10.64
C ILE A 59 -9.27 1.69 11.31
N PRO A 60 -9.55 1.86 12.61
CA PRO A 60 -9.24 3.11 13.27
C PRO A 60 -7.72 3.34 13.27
N LEU A 61 -7.30 4.57 13.00
CA LEU A 61 -5.94 5.05 13.26
C LEU A 61 -6.01 5.99 14.47
N ASP A 62 -5.28 5.67 15.52
CA ASP A 62 -5.22 6.44 16.76
C ASP A 62 -3.79 6.95 16.99
N PRO A 63 -3.38 8.04 16.30
CA PRO A 63 -2.11 8.70 16.55
C PRO A 63 -2.21 9.50 17.85
N THR A 64 -1.28 9.26 18.76
CA THR A 64 -1.18 9.98 20.03
C THR A 64 0.22 10.57 20.19
N ILE A 65 0.32 11.70 20.91
CA ILE A 65 1.60 12.34 21.18
C ILE A 65 1.58 13.01 22.55
N GLU A 66 2.65 12.86 23.33
CA GLU A 66 2.80 13.50 24.63
C GLU A 66 3.13 14.99 24.43
N VAL A 67 2.23 15.87 24.85
CA VAL A 67 2.45 17.32 24.88
C VAL A 67 2.98 17.72 26.25
N LYS A 68 4.26 18.10 26.32
CA LYS A 68 4.90 18.59 27.54
C LYS A 68 5.03 20.10 27.51
N GLU A 69 4.27 20.77 28.36
CA GLU A 69 4.29 22.23 28.52
C GLU A 69 5.28 22.65 29.61
N TYR A 70 5.92 23.81 29.41
CA TYR A 70 6.84 24.43 30.37
C TYR A 70 6.32 25.85 30.66
N ASP A 71 5.83 26.02 31.87
CA ASP A 71 5.30 27.29 32.36
C ASP A 71 6.37 28.09 33.10
N ALA A 72 6.32 29.40 32.94
CA ALA A 72 7.12 30.31 33.73
C ALA A 72 6.41 30.57 35.07
N PHE A 73 7.15 30.73 36.16
CA PHE A 73 6.58 30.96 37.50
C PHE A 73 5.65 32.18 37.51
N GLY A 74 4.33 31.94 37.49
CA GLY A 74 3.30 32.99 37.46
C GLY A 74 3.11 33.69 36.11
N ARG A 75 3.63 33.13 35.00
CA ARG A 75 3.52 33.71 33.65
C ARG A 75 3.12 32.64 32.61
N PRO A 76 2.62 33.04 31.43
CA PRO A 76 2.20 32.10 30.39
C PRO A 76 3.31 31.11 29.98
N ARG A 77 2.88 29.98 29.43
CA ARG A 77 3.73 28.93 28.82
C ARG A 77 4.77 29.56 27.89
N PHE A 78 6.04 29.25 28.11
CA PHE A 78 7.15 29.77 27.29
C PHE A 78 7.75 28.71 26.36
N ARG A 79 7.43 27.43 26.57
CA ARG A 79 7.89 26.35 25.70
C ARG A 79 6.92 25.16 25.74
N ILE A 80 6.71 24.54 24.59
CA ILE A 80 6.01 23.26 24.45
C ILE A 80 6.96 22.29 23.75
N LYS A 81 6.98 21.02 24.19
CA LYS A 81 7.71 19.94 23.50
C LYS A 81 6.77 18.76 23.28
N LEU A 82 6.75 18.27 22.06
CA LEU A 82 6.09 17.01 21.70
C LEU A 82 7.09 15.87 21.88
N ARG A 83 6.67 14.76 22.49
CA ARG A 83 7.50 13.56 22.69
C ARG A 83 6.64 12.29 22.63
N LYS A 84 7.29 11.13 22.47
CA LYS A 84 6.66 9.80 22.52
C LYS A 84 5.40 9.70 21.65
N GLY A 85 5.56 10.03 20.36
CA GLY A 85 4.52 9.71 19.39
C GLY A 85 4.26 8.20 19.39
N ALA A 86 3.00 7.81 19.34
CA ALA A 86 2.58 6.43 19.23
C ALA A 86 1.42 6.33 18.24
N LEU A 87 1.34 5.19 17.56
CA LEU A 87 0.22 4.86 16.70
C LEU A 87 -0.38 3.55 17.19
N LYS A 88 -1.70 3.54 17.31
CA LYS A 88 -2.46 2.30 17.43
C LYS A 88 -3.38 2.17 16.25
N THR A 89 -3.60 0.95 15.83
CA THR A 89 -4.73 0.60 14.99
C THR A 89 -5.63 -0.38 15.73
N GLY A 90 -6.80 -0.65 15.16
CA GLY A 90 -7.68 -1.69 15.67
C GLY A 90 -8.44 -2.37 14.55
N PHE A 91 -9.11 -3.45 14.89
CA PHE A 91 -10.08 -4.11 14.03
C PHE A 91 -11.03 -4.97 14.88
N THR A 92 -12.20 -5.25 14.32
CA THR A 92 -13.18 -6.15 14.96
C THR A 92 -13.18 -7.46 14.20
N ALA A 93 -12.81 -8.55 14.87
CA ALA A 93 -12.95 -9.90 14.33
C ALA A 93 -14.39 -10.38 14.61
N LEU A 94 -15.18 -10.51 13.54
CA LEU A 94 -16.54 -11.07 13.60
C LEU A 94 -16.54 -12.61 13.48
N GLU A 95 -15.43 -13.19 13.05
CA GLU A 95 -15.28 -14.63 12.85
C GLU A 95 -14.25 -15.22 13.81
N MET A 96 -14.62 -16.30 14.50
CA MET A 96 -13.73 -17.04 15.41
C MET A 96 -13.03 -18.21 14.69
N ASN A 97 -12.25 -17.90 13.67
CA ASN A 97 -11.47 -18.87 12.89
C ASN A 97 -10.16 -19.27 13.61
N SER A 98 -9.34 -20.14 12.99
CA SER A 98 -8.08 -20.60 13.58
C SER A 98 -7.07 -19.46 13.82
N THR A 99 -7.14 -18.41 13.01
CA THR A 99 -6.26 -17.23 13.06
C THR A 99 -6.65 -16.33 14.23
N THR A 100 -7.91 -15.92 14.31
CA THR A 100 -8.42 -15.02 15.36
C THR A 100 -8.35 -15.65 16.74
N ARG A 101 -8.57 -16.97 16.86
CA ARG A 101 -8.39 -17.67 18.14
C ARG A 101 -6.99 -17.56 18.73
N LYS A 102 -5.95 -17.45 17.88
CA LYS A 102 -4.56 -17.30 18.34
C LYS A 102 -4.32 -15.97 19.07
N ILE A 103 -5.11 -14.94 18.78
CA ILE A 103 -4.93 -13.58 19.33
C ILE A 103 -6.03 -13.17 20.32
N VAL A 104 -7.24 -13.73 20.23
CA VAL A 104 -8.35 -13.40 21.16
C VAL A 104 -8.20 -14.13 22.49
N LEU A 105 -7.84 -15.41 22.47
CA LEU A 105 -7.57 -16.20 23.69
C LEU A 105 -6.22 -16.90 23.58
N PRO A 106 -5.13 -16.13 23.56
CA PRO A 106 -3.80 -16.63 23.33
C PRO A 106 -3.37 -17.60 24.44
N GLY A 107 -3.26 -18.89 24.11
CA GLY A 107 -3.00 -19.97 25.08
C GLY A 107 -4.10 -21.01 25.17
N SER A 108 -5.23 -20.81 24.49
CA SER A 108 -6.29 -21.82 24.36
C SER A 108 -5.83 -23.00 23.52
N ALA A 109 -6.34 -24.19 23.85
CA ALA A 109 -6.16 -25.42 23.10
C ALA A 109 -7.53 -25.88 22.56
N PRO A 110 -7.62 -26.85 21.63
CA PRO A 110 -8.90 -27.26 21.02
C PRO A 110 -10.03 -27.59 22.00
N ASN A 111 -9.71 -27.95 23.25
CA ASN A 111 -10.67 -28.26 24.30
C ASN A 111 -10.43 -27.48 25.62
N LYS A 112 -9.67 -26.37 25.59
CA LYS A 112 -9.35 -25.58 26.79
C LYS A 112 -9.33 -24.10 26.49
N ILE A 113 -9.91 -23.30 27.38
CA ILE A 113 -9.70 -21.86 27.42
C ILE A 113 -8.44 -21.60 28.24
N GLY A 114 -7.41 -21.07 27.59
CA GLY A 114 -6.13 -20.76 28.23
C GLY A 114 -6.14 -19.39 28.90
N ALA A 115 -5.24 -19.20 29.87
CA ALA A 115 -4.97 -17.87 30.42
C ALA A 115 -4.39 -16.97 29.31
N PRO A 116 -4.74 -15.66 29.29
CA PRO A 116 -4.17 -14.72 28.34
C PRO A 116 -2.63 -14.71 28.39
N LYS A 117 -2.01 -14.56 27.23
CA LYS A 117 -0.57 -14.46 27.02
C LYS A 117 -0.26 -13.24 26.16
N ASP A 118 0.98 -12.77 26.28
CA ASP A 118 1.54 -11.82 25.33
C ASP A 118 1.64 -12.49 23.95
N VAL A 119 1.02 -11.88 22.95
CA VAL A 119 1.13 -12.30 21.55
C VAL A 119 1.58 -11.13 20.71
N GLN A 120 2.69 -11.37 20.02
CA GLN A 120 3.29 -10.45 19.07
C GLN A 120 2.91 -10.88 17.67
N VAL A 121 2.44 -9.94 16.85
CA VAL A 121 2.06 -10.19 15.46
C VAL A 121 2.72 -9.21 14.52
N TYR A 122 2.70 -9.54 13.24
CA TYR A 122 2.70 -8.57 12.16
C TYR A 122 1.28 -8.47 11.62
N VAL A 123 0.81 -7.24 11.37
CA VAL A 123 -0.47 -6.98 10.72
C VAL A 123 -0.27 -6.39 9.33
N LEU A 124 -1.17 -6.76 8.42
CA LEU A 124 -1.29 -6.19 7.10
C LEU A 124 -2.74 -5.75 6.89
N TYR A 125 -2.90 -4.52 6.43
CA TYR A 125 -4.17 -3.95 6.03
C TYR A 125 -4.22 -3.84 4.52
N ARG A 126 -5.26 -4.40 3.90
CA ARG A 126 -5.51 -4.25 2.46
C ARG A 126 -6.80 -3.48 2.28
N PHE A 127 -6.74 -2.44 1.47
CA PHE A 127 -7.86 -1.61 1.06
C PHE A 127 -8.05 -1.78 -0.44
N VAL A 128 -9.27 -2.08 -0.87
CA VAL A 128 -9.62 -2.28 -2.27
C VAL A 128 -10.74 -1.32 -2.63
N ASP A 129 -10.62 -0.70 -3.79
CA ASP A 129 -11.58 0.19 -4.46
C ASP A 129 -11.74 -0.31 -5.91
N GLU A 130 -12.71 0.20 -6.68
CA GLU A 130 -13.06 -0.32 -8.02
C GLU A 130 -11.85 -0.42 -8.97
N ASP A 131 -10.92 0.54 -8.89
CA ASP A 131 -9.76 0.62 -9.78
C ASP A 131 -8.40 0.49 -9.07
N ARG A 132 -8.37 0.40 -7.74
CA ARG A 132 -7.15 0.52 -6.94
C ARG A 132 -7.13 -0.43 -5.76
N ALA A 133 -5.92 -0.84 -5.40
CA ALA A 133 -5.68 -1.51 -4.14
C ALA A 133 -4.46 -0.89 -3.46
N THR A 134 -4.50 -0.80 -2.13
CA THR A 134 -3.41 -0.33 -1.30
C THR A 134 -3.22 -1.31 -0.15
N VAL A 135 -1.96 -1.64 0.14
CA VAL A 135 -1.58 -2.53 1.22
C VAL A 135 -0.64 -1.80 2.17
N TRP A 136 -0.92 -1.86 3.46
CA TRP A 136 -0.01 -1.41 4.51
C TRP A 136 0.53 -2.62 5.24
N VAL A 137 1.85 -2.80 5.21
CA VAL A 137 2.53 -3.90 5.89
C VAL A 137 3.31 -3.37 7.09
N GLN A 138 3.00 -3.89 8.26
CA GLN A 138 3.72 -3.54 9.47
C GLN A 138 5.19 -4.01 9.40
N LEU A 139 6.13 -3.14 9.77
CA LEU A 139 7.57 -3.39 9.66
C LEU A 139 8.18 -4.03 10.90
N THR A 140 7.50 -4.00 12.05
CA THR A 140 7.99 -4.53 13.32
C THR A 140 6.92 -5.32 14.05
N LYS A 141 7.30 -6.44 14.66
CA LYS A 141 6.37 -7.22 15.50
C LYS A 141 5.86 -6.37 16.65
N CYS A 142 4.56 -6.48 16.94
CA CYS A 142 3.92 -5.68 17.97
C CYS A 142 2.88 -6.45 18.76
N PRO A 143 2.62 -6.07 20.02
CA PRO A 143 1.59 -6.71 20.83
C PRO A 143 0.19 -6.39 20.29
N VAL A 144 -0.68 -7.39 20.40
CA VAL A 144 -2.12 -7.25 20.20
C VAL A 144 -2.84 -7.33 21.54
N GLU A 145 -3.73 -6.39 21.78
CA GLU A 145 -4.59 -6.35 22.96
C GLU A 145 -6.03 -6.70 22.56
N LEU A 146 -6.65 -7.63 23.27
CA LEU A 146 -8.10 -7.80 23.26
C LEU A 146 -8.73 -6.69 24.11
N LYS A 147 -9.32 -5.71 23.43
CA LYS A 147 -9.95 -4.54 24.06
C LYS A 147 -11.39 -4.81 24.50
N GLY A 148 -12.09 -5.68 23.77
CA GLY A 148 -13.47 -6.07 24.10
C GLY A 148 -13.88 -7.38 23.44
N HIS A 149 -14.85 -8.08 24.03
CA HIS A 149 -15.41 -9.32 23.50
C HIS A 149 -16.92 -9.35 23.74
N GLY A 150 -17.71 -9.73 22.73
CA GLY A 150 -19.17 -9.76 22.80
C GLY A 150 -19.76 -10.77 23.79
N GLY A 151 -18.94 -11.72 24.24
CA GLY A 151 -19.35 -12.78 25.15
C GLY A 151 -20.13 -13.88 24.41
N ILE A 152 -20.85 -14.70 25.18
CA ILE A 152 -21.80 -15.68 24.62
C ILE A 152 -23.20 -15.18 24.98
N VAL A 153 -23.88 -14.61 23.99
CA VAL A 153 -25.24 -14.09 24.12
C VAL A 153 -26.12 -14.84 23.12
N ASP A 154 -27.27 -15.34 23.59
CA ASP A 154 -28.18 -16.09 22.74
C ASP A 154 -28.75 -15.21 21.63
N GLY A 155 -28.69 -15.70 20.38
CA GLY A 155 -29.16 -14.99 19.20
C GLY A 155 -28.25 -13.85 18.68
N GLU A 156 -27.09 -13.59 19.29
CA GLU A 156 -26.16 -12.55 18.82
C GLU A 156 -24.86 -13.10 18.23
N LEU A 157 -24.28 -12.35 17.29
CA LEU A 157 -22.96 -12.64 16.72
C LEU A 157 -21.88 -12.35 17.77
N SER A 158 -21.00 -13.32 18.02
CA SER A 158 -19.80 -13.09 18.81
C SER A 158 -18.80 -12.23 18.04
N TRP A 159 -18.07 -11.38 18.76
CA TRP A 159 -17.08 -10.48 18.19
C TRP A 159 -15.93 -10.27 19.17
N ALA A 160 -14.76 -9.92 18.64
CA ALA A 160 -13.60 -9.51 19.42
C ALA A 160 -13.01 -8.21 18.84
N GLU A 161 -12.96 -7.16 19.67
CA GLU A 161 -12.31 -5.89 19.33
C GLU A 161 -10.84 -5.95 19.74
N LEU A 162 -9.96 -5.77 18.77
CA LEU A 162 -8.52 -5.92 18.92
C LEU A 162 -7.85 -4.56 18.67
N THR A 163 -6.79 -4.29 19.43
CA THR A 163 -5.93 -3.11 19.27
C THR A 163 -4.50 -3.55 19.05
N VAL A 164 -3.87 -3.05 17.99
CA VAL A 164 -2.47 -3.31 17.68
C VAL A 164 -1.64 -2.11 18.14
N HIS A 165 -0.63 -2.37 18.97
CA HIS A 165 0.21 -1.31 19.54
C HIS A 165 1.51 -1.20 18.77
N HIS A 166 1.53 -0.33 17.76
CA HIS A 166 2.66 -0.27 16.83
C HIS A 166 3.95 0.25 17.46
N THR A 167 5.06 -0.26 16.93
CA THR A 167 6.42 0.22 17.20
C THR A 167 7.10 0.54 15.88
N THR A 168 8.15 1.35 15.91
CA THR A 168 8.87 1.77 14.70
C THR A 168 10.05 0.86 14.41
N ASP A 169 10.41 0.74 13.14
CA ASP A 169 11.68 0.16 12.72
C ASP A 169 12.88 1.07 13.06
N ALA A 170 14.06 0.72 12.54
CA ALA A 170 15.28 1.52 12.75
C ALA A 170 15.25 2.91 12.08
N ASN A 171 14.40 3.10 11.07
CA ASN A 171 14.24 4.36 10.35
C ASN A 171 13.15 5.26 10.96
N GLY A 172 12.34 4.71 11.87
CA GLY A 172 11.22 5.42 12.48
C GLY A 172 9.87 5.12 11.81
N ASP A 173 9.83 4.16 10.89
CA ASP A 173 8.67 3.81 10.10
C ASP A 173 7.87 2.68 10.76
N ILE A 174 6.54 2.72 10.61
CA ILE A 174 5.62 1.71 11.15
C ILE A 174 5.14 0.76 10.06
N PHE A 175 4.72 1.34 8.93
CA PHE A 175 4.17 0.62 7.79
C PHE A 175 4.99 0.92 6.55
N GLN A 176 5.21 -0.11 5.73
CA GLN A 176 5.47 0.08 4.31
C GLN A 176 4.14 0.07 3.56
N VAL A 177 3.94 1.10 2.73
CA VAL A 177 2.80 1.17 1.82
C VAL A 177 3.21 0.52 0.50
N VAL A 178 2.39 -0.40 0.02
CA VAL A 178 2.47 -1.01 -1.30
C VAL A 178 1.19 -0.61 -2.01
N ASP A 179 1.28 0.27 -2.99
CA ASP A 179 0.14 0.67 -3.81
C ASP A 179 0.48 0.56 -5.30
N ALA A 180 -0.54 0.56 -6.15
CA ALA A 180 -0.39 0.35 -7.58
C ALA A 180 0.09 1.61 -8.34
N SER A 181 0.30 2.74 -7.65
CA SER A 181 0.46 4.06 -8.25
C SER A 181 1.73 4.81 -7.85
N THR A 182 2.37 4.47 -6.72
CA THR A 182 3.57 5.16 -6.23
C THR A 182 4.81 4.85 -7.06
N ASP A 183 4.78 3.77 -7.84
CA ASP A 183 5.90 3.35 -8.67
C ASP A 183 5.68 3.60 -10.17
N ASP A 184 4.53 4.19 -10.54
CA ASP A 184 4.25 4.52 -11.94
C ASP A 184 5.24 5.57 -12.44
N VAL A 185 5.92 5.26 -13.54
CA VAL A 185 6.88 6.16 -14.16
C VAL A 185 6.24 6.85 -15.35
N VAL A 186 6.20 8.18 -15.31
CA VAL A 186 5.74 8.99 -16.44
C VAL A 186 6.93 9.45 -17.27
N LYS A 187 6.87 9.24 -18.58
CA LYS A 187 7.88 9.67 -19.55
C LYS A 187 7.27 10.41 -20.73
N THR A 188 7.82 11.57 -21.05
CA THR A 188 7.39 12.37 -22.20
C THR A 188 8.34 12.19 -23.37
N PHE A 189 7.83 11.64 -24.47
CA PHE A 189 8.53 11.50 -25.75
C PHE A 189 8.25 12.72 -26.62
N THR A 190 9.30 13.50 -26.91
CA THR A 190 9.23 14.61 -27.87
C THR A 190 9.95 14.20 -29.14
N ILE A 191 9.19 14.11 -30.24
CA ILE A 191 9.68 13.63 -31.54
C ILE A 191 9.88 14.83 -32.47
N ALA A 192 11.11 15.12 -32.87
CA ALA A 192 11.37 16.23 -33.79
C ALA A 192 10.73 16.01 -35.17
N ALA A 193 10.43 17.11 -35.87
CA ALA A 193 9.75 17.07 -37.18
C ALA A 193 10.50 16.21 -38.22
N GLY A 194 11.85 16.28 -38.24
CA GLY A 194 12.69 15.53 -39.18
C GLY A 194 12.84 14.03 -38.93
N VAL A 195 12.31 13.51 -37.82
CA VAL A 195 12.39 12.07 -37.50
C VAL A 195 11.49 11.28 -38.46
N SER A 196 12.04 10.34 -39.23
CA SER A 196 11.25 9.49 -40.16
C SER A 196 10.83 8.16 -39.53
N ALA A 197 11.59 7.68 -38.55
CA ALA A 197 11.29 6.52 -37.72
C ALA A 197 12.04 6.62 -36.40
N TYR A 198 11.60 5.93 -35.35
CA TYR A 198 12.30 5.90 -34.07
C TYR A 198 12.13 4.57 -33.35
N THR A 199 13.01 4.28 -32.39
CA THR A 199 12.87 3.17 -31.45
C THR A 199 12.75 3.72 -30.04
N ALA A 200 12.10 2.96 -29.16
CA ALA A 200 12.07 3.21 -27.72
C ALA A 200 12.75 2.04 -26.99
N THR A 201 13.54 2.34 -25.97
CA THR A 201 14.23 1.36 -25.14
C THR A 201 13.81 1.55 -23.69
N VAL A 202 13.32 0.48 -23.06
CA VAL A 202 12.92 0.43 -21.64
C VAL A 202 13.72 -0.68 -20.97
N ASP A 203 14.58 -0.31 -20.02
CA ASP A 203 15.44 -1.23 -19.26
C ASP A 203 16.21 -2.22 -20.15
N GLY A 204 16.82 -1.67 -21.21
CA GLY A 204 17.62 -2.42 -22.17
C GLY A 204 16.82 -3.16 -23.25
N SER A 205 15.49 -3.30 -23.12
CA SER A 205 14.64 -3.88 -24.16
C SER A 205 14.25 -2.83 -25.18
N THR A 206 14.61 -3.03 -26.46
CA THR A 206 14.41 -2.05 -27.53
C THR A 206 13.30 -2.48 -28.46
N SER A 207 12.41 -1.54 -28.80
CA SER A 207 11.27 -1.79 -29.67
C SER A 207 11.70 -2.05 -31.11
N ALA A 208 10.79 -2.65 -31.90
CA ALA A 208 10.87 -2.53 -33.35
C ALA A 208 10.80 -1.05 -33.78
N SER A 209 11.24 -0.76 -35.01
CA SER A 209 11.19 0.58 -35.58
C SER A 209 9.74 1.09 -35.70
N ILE A 210 9.48 2.28 -35.17
CA ILE A 210 8.19 2.94 -35.15
C ILE A 210 8.20 4.07 -36.17
N THR A 211 7.37 3.97 -37.21
CA THR A 211 7.27 4.99 -38.27
C THR A 211 6.10 5.96 -38.05
N ALA A 212 5.03 5.49 -37.40
CA ALA A 212 3.89 6.33 -37.06
C ALA A 212 4.13 7.09 -35.75
N LYS A 213 4.02 8.42 -35.79
CA LYS A 213 4.18 9.31 -34.63
C LYS A 213 2.87 9.47 -33.86
N THR A 214 2.18 8.38 -33.57
CA THR A 214 0.87 8.37 -32.90
C THR A 214 0.97 7.70 -31.55
N LYS A 215 0.06 8.03 -30.63
CA LYS A 215 0.00 7.37 -29.32
C LYS A 215 -0.22 5.86 -29.43
N ALA A 216 -1.06 5.43 -30.37
CA ALA A 216 -1.36 4.02 -30.58
C ALA A 216 -0.11 3.24 -31.04
N ALA A 217 0.70 3.83 -31.93
CA ALA A 217 1.92 3.19 -32.41
C ALA A 217 2.99 3.08 -31.31
N LEU A 218 3.19 4.16 -30.53
CA LEU A 218 4.12 4.12 -29.39
C LEU A 218 3.66 3.12 -28.33
N GLN A 219 2.37 3.13 -27.96
CA GLN A 219 1.82 2.22 -26.96
C GLN A 219 1.96 0.75 -27.38
N ALA A 220 1.63 0.43 -28.64
CA ALA A 220 1.77 -0.94 -29.15
C ALA A 220 3.24 -1.41 -29.13
N ALA A 221 4.17 -0.53 -29.51
CA ALA A 221 5.59 -0.84 -29.51
C ALA A 221 6.15 -1.04 -28.09
N LEU A 222 5.77 -0.20 -27.13
CA LEU A 222 6.20 -0.33 -25.73
C LEU A 222 5.59 -1.59 -25.08
N ARG A 223 4.30 -1.89 -25.30
CA ARG A 223 3.66 -3.10 -24.76
C ARG A 223 4.22 -4.42 -25.34
N ALA A 224 4.92 -4.36 -26.46
CA ALA A 224 5.58 -5.53 -27.03
C ALA A 224 6.94 -5.84 -26.35
N LEU A 225 7.48 -4.93 -25.54
CA LEU A 225 8.73 -5.13 -24.83
C LEU A 225 8.52 -6.10 -23.66
N SER A 226 9.40 -7.09 -23.53
CA SER A 226 9.38 -8.05 -22.42
C SER A 226 9.47 -7.38 -21.04
N THR A 227 10.21 -6.27 -20.94
CA THR A 227 10.34 -5.47 -19.72
C THR A 227 9.02 -4.80 -19.33
N VAL A 228 8.22 -4.37 -20.32
CA VAL A 228 6.89 -3.77 -20.09
C VAL A 228 5.82 -4.84 -19.89
N GLN A 229 5.94 -6.01 -20.53
CA GLN A 229 5.05 -7.16 -20.28
C GLN A 229 5.18 -7.75 -18.88
N ALA A 230 6.32 -7.54 -18.23
CA ALA A 230 6.54 -7.91 -16.83
C ALA A 230 5.87 -6.96 -15.84
N LEU A 231 5.41 -5.79 -16.28
CA LEU A 231 4.69 -4.82 -15.44
C LEU A 231 3.21 -5.22 -15.28
N PRO A 232 2.57 -4.82 -14.16
CA PRO A 232 1.12 -4.90 -14.00
C PRO A 232 0.35 -4.39 -15.23
N THR A 233 -0.71 -5.12 -15.62
CA THR A 233 -1.59 -4.72 -16.73
C THR A 233 -2.13 -3.29 -16.53
N PRO A 234 -2.08 -2.41 -17.55
CA PRO A 234 -1.77 -2.67 -18.96
C PRO A 234 -0.29 -2.54 -19.34
N GLY A 235 0.61 -2.42 -18.36
CA GLY A 235 2.05 -2.24 -18.50
C GLY A 235 2.45 -0.82 -18.87
N VAL A 236 1.78 -0.24 -19.88
CA VAL A 236 1.94 1.16 -20.25
C VAL A 236 0.67 1.71 -20.92
N THR A 237 0.37 2.98 -20.65
CA THR A 237 -0.60 3.78 -21.41
C THR A 237 0.10 4.96 -22.06
N VAL A 238 -0.33 5.38 -23.25
CA VAL A 238 0.24 6.55 -23.94
C VAL A 238 -0.87 7.53 -24.30
N ASP A 239 -0.68 8.80 -23.95
CA ASP A 239 -1.56 9.90 -24.35
C ASP A 239 -0.80 11.02 -25.07
N GLY A 240 -1.55 12.00 -25.59
CA GLY A 240 -1.03 13.14 -26.35
C GLY A 240 -1.50 13.17 -27.81
N PRO A 241 -1.25 14.30 -28.52
CA PRO A 241 -1.65 14.47 -29.91
C PRO A 241 -0.74 13.68 -30.87
N ASP A 242 -1.29 13.28 -32.03
CA ASP A 242 -0.48 12.74 -33.12
C ASP A 242 0.56 13.77 -33.58
N GLY A 243 1.81 13.32 -33.71
CA GLY A 243 2.98 14.18 -33.92
C GLY A 243 3.72 14.55 -32.63
N GLY A 244 3.12 14.32 -31.45
CA GLY A 244 3.73 14.52 -30.14
C GLY A 244 3.57 15.95 -29.56
N PRO A 245 3.96 16.17 -28.29
CA PRO A 245 4.58 15.23 -27.36
C PRO A 245 3.66 14.06 -26.96
N LEU A 246 4.23 12.85 -26.85
CA LEU A 246 3.51 11.65 -26.40
C LEU A 246 3.93 11.33 -24.96
N VAL A 247 2.98 11.18 -24.05
CA VAL A 247 3.21 10.92 -22.64
C VAL A 247 2.92 9.45 -22.36
N ALA A 248 3.95 8.68 -22.03
CA ALA A 248 3.84 7.29 -21.62
C ALA A 248 3.83 7.17 -20.10
N THR A 249 2.82 6.52 -19.54
CA THR A 249 2.75 6.17 -18.11
C THR A 249 2.92 4.66 -17.98
N PHE A 250 4.05 4.23 -17.42
CA PHE A 250 4.35 2.84 -17.12
C PHE A 250 3.68 2.45 -15.80
N THR A 251 2.97 1.31 -15.80
CA THR A 251 2.21 0.83 -14.64
C THR A 251 3.15 0.03 -13.73
N GLY A 252 3.99 0.72 -12.98
CA GLY A 252 5.09 0.17 -12.18
C GLY A 252 6.48 0.68 -12.56
N PRO A 253 7.51 0.27 -11.80
CA PRO A 253 8.83 0.89 -11.86
C PRO A 253 9.57 0.48 -13.14
N VAL A 254 10.17 1.48 -13.81
CA VAL A 254 11.17 1.31 -14.87
C VAL A 254 12.37 2.19 -14.57
N THR A 255 13.58 1.67 -14.80
CA THR A 255 14.81 2.36 -14.37
C THR A 255 15.32 3.34 -15.43
N THR A 256 15.24 2.93 -16.70
CA THR A 256 15.79 3.65 -17.84
C THR A 256 14.82 3.62 -19.00
N VAL A 257 14.51 4.81 -19.53
CA VAL A 257 13.71 4.97 -20.74
C VAL A 257 14.42 5.93 -21.67
N SER A 258 14.63 5.50 -22.91
CA SER A 258 15.29 6.31 -23.94
C SER A 258 14.68 6.05 -25.31
N ALA A 259 14.99 6.92 -26.27
CA ALA A 259 14.56 6.78 -27.65
C ALA A 259 15.64 7.23 -28.61
N ALA A 260 15.68 6.61 -29.80
CA ALA A 260 16.60 6.98 -30.87
C ALA A 260 15.81 7.25 -32.15
N GLY A 261 16.06 8.40 -32.78
CA GLY A 261 15.41 8.81 -34.03
C GLY A 261 16.29 8.59 -35.26
N THR A 262 15.66 8.21 -36.37
CA THR A 262 16.26 8.24 -37.71
C THR A 262 16.00 9.61 -38.34
N GLY A 263 17.04 10.32 -38.76
CA GLY A 263 16.91 11.64 -39.40
C GLY A 263 16.65 12.82 -38.46
N GLY A 264 16.67 12.58 -37.14
CA GLY A 264 16.47 13.60 -36.12
C GLY A 264 16.57 13.04 -34.71
N THR A 265 16.28 13.87 -33.71
CA THR A 265 16.35 13.48 -32.29
C THR A 265 14.96 13.21 -31.73
N VAL A 266 14.88 12.20 -30.86
CA VAL A 266 13.74 11.98 -29.95
C VAL A 266 14.26 12.17 -28.54
N THR A 267 13.64 13.04 -27.75
CA THR A 267 14.01 13.26 -26.35
C THR A 267 12.98 12.60 -25.44
N VAL A 268 13.45 11.98 -24.36
CA VAL A 268 12.63 11.39 -23.31
C VAL A 268 12.93 12.11 -22.00
N ALA A 269 11.91 12.68 -21.37
CA ALA A 269 11.98 13.31 -20.05
C ALA A 269 11.13 12.52 -19.06
#